data_AF-A0A0K1NMH7-F1
#
_entry.id   AF-A0A0K1NMH7-F1
#
_cell.length_a   1.000
_cell.length_b   1.000
_cell.length_c   1.000
_cell.angle_alpha   90.00
_cell.angle_beta   90.00
_cell.angle_gamma   90.00
#
_symmetry.space_group_name_H-M   'P 1'
#
loop_
_entity.id
_entity.type
_entity.pdbx_description
1 polymer ?
#
loop_
_entity_poly.entity_id
_entity_poly.type
_entity_poly.pdbx_seq_one_letter_code
_entity_poly.pdbx_strand_id
1 'polypeptide(L)'
;MPVNKNAYLRYQYLDLCFSNKQRRFNIEELIDFVSEKLGYNVSVRQIREDMSNMRLAPYHAPIKAVPYDGKKCHYYYSNPEFSIFNNELTMEEVTNLRSTIKMLGRYRGIPANAWLEEVISNLEYRFGCKANSENLISFEQNDMLKGLEHLSRIIDATINHQPLEITYQSFRGEPRLCIVHPYYIKQYNSRWFLFGLNQTNDRIENYALDRIDFFRDSQCPFIKNSTVNFETYFDDVIGVSVPYEETPKESIVLRFSENRFPYVVSKPLHKSQKLREEPNTICIEVKPNRELFQKIFSFIPDIEVLSPSWLRLEITNKIQCNLQKYLSVHKDCTDNV
;
A
#
# COMPACT_ATOMS: atom_id res chain seq x y z
N MET A 1 -0.61 16.72 30.18
CA MET A 1 0.73 16.83 30.83
C MET A 1 1.65 15.81 30.18
N PRO A 2 2.89 16.15 29.83
CA PRO A 2 3.80 15.20 29.20
C PRO A 2 4.14 14.12 30.23
N VAL A 3 3.71 12.89 29.99
CA VAL A 3 4.09 11.74 30.81
C VAL A 3 5.59 11.55 30.61
N ASN A 4 6.37 11.76 31.66
CA ASN A 4 7.80 11.53 31.66
C ASN A 4 8.08 10.13 31.07
N LYS A 5 8.93 10.00 30.04
CA LYS A 5 9.17 8.74 29.30
C LYS A 5 9.48 7.56 30.25
N ASN A 6 10.16 7.86 31.36
CA ASN A 6 10.48 6.89 32.40
C ASN A 6 9.27 6.46 33.25
N ALA A 7 8.27 7.33 33.44
CA ALA A 7 7.03 6.98 34.14
C ALA A 7 6.13 6.07 33.30
N TYR A 8 6.06 6.34 31.99
CA TYR A 8 5.31 5.50 31.05
C TYR A 8 5.83 4.05 31.03
N LEU A 9 7.16 3.86 30.93
CA LEU A 9 7.76 2.53 30.96
C LEU A 9 7.54 1.82 32.31
N ARG A 10 7.59 2.56 33.44
CA ARG A 10 7.26 1.98 34.75
C ARG A 10 5.82 1.49 34.81
N TYR A 11 4.87 2.22 34.23
CA TYR A 11 3.47 1.81 34.18
C TYR A 11 3.30 0.52 33.36
N GLN A 12 4.02 0.35 32.24
CA GLN A 12 4.04 -0.89 31.45
C GLN A 12 4.48 -2.10 32.27
N TYR A 13 5.59 -2.00 33.00
CA TYR A 13 6.08 -3.11 33.80
C TYR A 13 5.18 -3.42 35.01
N LEU A 14 4.63 -2.39 35.66
CA LEU A 14 3.67 -2.58 36.76
C LEU A 14 2.38 -3.24 36.29
N ASP A 15 1.88 -2.87 35.11
CA ASP A 15 0.69 -3.47 34.51
C ASP A 15 0.87 -4.97 34.24
N LEU A 16 2.03 -5.39 33.71
CA LEU A 16 2.38 -6.80 33.52
C LEU A 16 2.40 -7.57 34.85
N CYS A 17 2.90 -6.96 35.93
CA CYS A 17 2.90 -7.58 37.26
C CYS A 17 1.49 -7.72 37.83
N PHE A 18 0.62 -6.71 37.67
CA PHE A 18 -0.72 -6.72 38.25
C PHE A 18 -1.73 -7.59 37.47
N SER A 19 -1.52 -7.75 36.16
CA SER A 19 -2.33 -8.59 35.27
C SER A 19 -1.94 -10.08 35.29
N ASN A 20 -0.80 -10.43 35.92
CA ASN A 20 -0.34 -11.82 35.97
C ASN A 20 -1.27 -12.70 36.83
N LYS A 21 -1.84 -13.74 36.18
CA LYS A 21 -2.77 -14.69 36.81
C LYS A 21 -2.07 -15.82 37.58
N GLN A 22 -0.81 -16.12 37.26
CA GLN A 22 -0.05 -17.24 37.81
C GLN A 22 0.84 -16.84 39.01
N ARG A 23 1.31 -15.59 39.04
CA ARG A 23 2.20 -15.08 40.10
C ARG A 23 1.67 -13.76 40.67
N ARG A 24 1.67 -13.66 42.00
CA ARG A 24 1.38 -12.42 42.73
C ARG A 24 2.70 -11.80 43.20
N PHE A 25 2.82 -10.49 43.07
CA PHE A 25 4.04 -9.76 43.41
C PHE A 25 3.85 -8.97 44.70
N ASN A 26 4.81 -9.05 45.61
CA ASN A 26 4.92 -8.12 46.74
C ASN A 26 5.67 -6.83 46.34
N ILE A 27 5.74 -5.84 47.23
CA ILE A 27 6.36 -4.55 46.89
C ILE A 27 7.86 -4.64 46.56
N GLU A 28 8.60 -5.55 47.19
CA GLU A 28 10.03 -5.76 46.97
C GLU A 28 10.26 -6.39 45.59
N GLU A 29 9.48 -7.42 45.24
CA GLU A 29 9.52 -8.07 43.93
C GLU A 29 9.12 -7.14 42.78
N LEU A 30 8.17 -6.22 43.01
CA LEU A 30 7.82 -5.19 42.02
C LEU A 30 9.00 -4.25 41.77
N ILE A 31 9.74 -3.87 42.82
CA ILE A 31 10.90 -3.00 42.70
C ILE A 31 12.02 -3.69 41.93
N ASP A 32 12.32 -4.94 42.29
CA ASP A 32 13.38 -5.72 41.63
C ASP A 32 13.06 -5.91 40.15
N PHE A 33 11.83 -6.33 39.83
CA PHE A 33 11.40 -6.56 38.45
C PHE A 33 11.46 -5.28 37.61
N VAL A 34 10.95 -4.16 38.13
CA VAL A 34 10.93 -2.89 37.40
C VAL A 34 12.34 -2.31 37.26
N SER A 35 13.19 -2.43 38.29
CA SER A 35 14.57 -1.92 38.27
C SER A 35 15.45 -2.71 37.29
N GLU A 36 15.30 -4.03 37.26
CA GLU A 36 16.00 -4.90 36.30
C GLU A 36 15.65 -4.53 34.86
N LYS A 37 14.35 -4.33 34.56
CA LYS A 37 13.89 -4.01 33.21
C LYS A 37 14.27 -2.62 32.73
N LEU A 38 14.40 -1.66 33.65
CA LEU A 38 14.77 -0.28 33.31
C LEU A 38 16.29 -0.03 33.32
N GLY A 39 17.07 -0.94 33.90
CA GLY A 39 18.52 -0.78 34.04
C GLY A 39 18.94 0.27 35.07
N TYR A 40 18.04 0.69 35.96
CA TYR A 40 18.34 1.60 37.07
C TYR A 40 17.44 1.31 38.29
N ASN A 41 17.92 1.67 39.49
CA ASN A 41 17.21 1.40 40.73
C ASN A 41 15.98 2.30 40.92
N VAL A 42 14.81 1.68 41.15
CA VAL A 42 13.56 2.38 41.47
C VAL A 42 13.28 2.30 42.96
N SER A 43 12.88 3.42 43.56
CA SER A 43 12.57 3.45 45.00
C SER A 43 11.16 2.93 45.31
N VAL A 44 10.98 2.41 46.54
CA VAL A 44 9.65 2.02 47.07
C VAL A 44 8.65 3.17 46.96
N ARG A 45 9.10 4.40 47.23
CA ARG A 45 8.27 5.61 47.14
C ARG A 45 7.76 5.81 45.72
N GLN A 46 8.63 5.64 44.72
CA GLN A 46 8.27 5.82 43.31
C GLN A 46 7.21 4.82 42.87
N ILE A 47 7.35 3.53 43.21
CA ILE A 47 6.36 2.50 42.88
C ILE A 47 5.00 2.79 43.53
N ARG A 48 4.99 3.31 44.77
CA ARG A 48 3.74 3.71 45.46
C ARG A 48 3.08 4.92 44.80
N GLU A 49 3.86 5.94 44.43
CA GLU A 49 3.36 7.09 43.69
C GLU A 49 2.81 6.66 42.31
N ASP A 50 3.51 5.77 41.61
CA ASP A 50 3.10 5.23 40.32
C ASP A 50 1.78 4.44 40.42
N MET A 51 1.64 3.56 41.42
CA MET A 51 0.37 2.87 41.70
C MET A 51 -0.78 3.85 42.01
N SER A 52 -0.49 4.92 42.75
CA SER A 52 -1.48 5.96 43.04
C SER A 52 -1.92 6.68 41.77
N ASN A 53 -0.98 7.00 40.88
CA ASN A 53 -1.25 7.64 39.60
C ASN A 53 -2.02 6.72 38.64
N MET A 54 -1.70 5.43 38.59
CA MET A 54 -2.43 4.43 37.79
C MET A 54 -3.90 4.29 38.23
N ARG A 55 -4.23 4.51 39.50
CA ARG A 55 -5.62 4.51 40.00
C ARG A 55 -6.44 5.73 39.54
N LEU A 56 -5.77 6.83 39.20
CA LEU A 56 -6.41 8.08 38.77
C LEU A 56 -6.71 8.07 37.26
N ALA A 57 -7.44 9.09 36.79
CA ALA A 57 -7.63 9.34 35.36
C ALA A 57 -6.27 9.61 34.68
N PRO A 58 -6.03 9.09 33.46
CA PRO A 58 -6.98 8.46 32.55
C PRO A 58 -7.15 6.93 32.72
N TYR A 59 -6.38 6.28 33.59
CA TYR A 59 -6.23 4.81 33.57
C TYR A 59 -7.25 4.06 34.42
N HIS A 60 -7.68 4.62 35.55
CA HIS A 60 -8.66 3.99 36.46
C HIS A 60 -8.32 2.55 36.85
N ALA A 61 -7.03 2.25 37.07
CA ALA A 61 -6.55 0.90 37.30
C ALA A 61 -7.10 0.30 38.61
N PRO A 62 -7.74 -0.87 38.60
CA PRO A 62 -8.39 -1.47 39.77
C PRO A 62 -7.38 -2.28 40.61
N ILE A 63 -6.31 -1.64 41.07
CA ILE A 63 -5.23 -2.28 41.85
C ILE A 63 -5.69 -2.56 43.28
N LYS A 64 -5.77 -3.85 43.65
CA LYS A 64 -6.04 -4.34 45.01
C LYS A 64 -4.75 -4.78 45.70
N ALA A 65 -4.71 -4.61 47.03
CA ALA A 65 -3.66 -5.09 47.90
C ALA A 65 -4.24 -6.14 48.85
N VAL A 66 -3.70 -7.36 48.86
CA VAL A 66 -4.13 -8.45 49.75
C VAL A 66 -2.99 -8.84 50.68
N PRO A 67 -3.20 -8.82 52.01
CA PRO A 67 -2.18 -9.21 52.97
C PRO A 67 -1.96 -10.72 52.94
N TYR A 68 -0.71 -11.15 53.07
CA TYR A 68 -0.35 -12.58 53.13
C TYR A 68 0.55 -12.95 54.30
N ASP A 69 1.24 -11.98 54.89
CA ASP A 69 2.05 -12.20 56.10
C ASP A 69 2.16 -10.89 56.91
N GLY A 70 1.22 -10.70 57.83
CA GLY A 70 1.13 -9.52 58.70
C GLY A 70 1.05 -8.20 57.92
N LYS A 71 2.19 -7.51 57.81
CA LYS A 71 2.32 -6.20 57.13
C LYS A 71 2.65 -6.32 55.64
N LYS A 72 2.91 -7.52 55.11
CA LYS A 72 3.24 -7.74 53.69
C LYS A 72 1.99 -7.96 52.85
N CYS A 73 1.92 -7.26 51.73
CA CYS A 73 0.80 -7.31 50.79
C CYS A 73 1.27 -7.74 49.39
N HIS A 74 0.42 -8.51 48.72
CA HIS A 74 0.49 -8.73 47.28
C HIS A 74 -0.42 -7.77 46.54
N TYR A 75 0.01 -7.33 45.36
CA TYR A 75 -0.73 -6.39 44.52
C TYR A 75 -1.19 -7.05 43.22
N TYR A 76 -2.43 -6.78 42.81
CA TYR A 76 -3.00 -7.29 41.55
C TYR A 76 -4.24 -6.50 41.09
N TYR A 77 -4.66 -6.70 39.83
CA TYR A 77 -5.92 -6.14 39.34
C TYR A 77 -7.14 -6.96 39.76
N SER A 78 -8.18 -6.29 40.24
CA SER A 78 -9.40 -6.99 40.63
C SER A 78 -10.15 -7.62 39.45
N ASN A 79 -10.02 -7.04 38.25
CA ASN A 79 -10.51 -7.62 37.01
C ASN A 79 -9.34 -8.32 36.28
N PRO A 80 -9.36 -9.65 36.10
CA PRO A 80 -8.28 -10.40 35.44
C PRO A 80 -8.10 -10.10 33.95
N GLU A 81 -9.11 -9.49 33.31
CA GLU A 81 -9.07 -9.07 31.89
C GLU A 81 -8.69 -7.59 31.73
N PHE A 82 -8.38 -6.91 32.83
CA PHE A 82 -8.00 -5.51 32.81
C PHE A 82 -6.49 -5.36 32.63
N SER A 83 -6.10 -4.51 31.69
CA SER A 83 -4.75 -3.96 31.53
C SER A 83 -4.90 -2.48 31.20
N ILE A 84 -4.08 -1.61 31.80
CA ILE A 84 -4.01 -0.20 31.40
C ILE A 84 -3.44 -0.03 29.98
N PHE A 85 -2.95 -1.12 29.39
CA PHE A 85 -2.50 -1.25 28.01
C PHE A 85 -3.32 -2.30 27.24
N ASN A 86 -4.61 -2.52 27.51
CA ASN A 86 -5.46 -3.43 26.72
C ASN A 86 -5.62 -3.05 25.22
N ASN A 87 -4.85 -2.07 24.73
CA ASN A 87 -4.61 -1.76 23.32
C ASN A 87 -3.22 -2.22 22.82
N GLU A 88 -2.44 -2.94 23.62
CA GLU A 88 -1.19 -3.58 23.20
C GLU A 88 -1.52 -4.97 22.65
N LEU A 89 -1.72 -4.95 21.35
CA LEU A 89 -1.68 -6.01 20.37
C LEU A 89 -1.11 -7.34 20.91
N THR A 90 -1.89 -8.40 20.81
CA THR A 90 -1.52 -9.79 21.08
C THR A 90 -0.24 -10.20 20.32
N MET A 91 0.46 -11.25 20.76
CA MET A 91 1.64 -11.76 20.04
C MET A 91 1.34 -12.10 18.57
N GLU A 92 0.12 -12.54 18.27
CA GLU A 92 -0.35 -12.76 16.90
C GLU A 92 -0.48 -11.44 16.13
N GLU A 93 -1.07 -10.41 16.74
CA GLU A 93 -1.16 -9.07 16.16
C GLU A 93 0.22 -8.39 16.03
N VAL A 94 1.15 -8.61 16.95
CA VAL A 94 2.55 -8.18 16.84
C VAL A 94 3.24 -8.90 15.69
N THR A 95 2.95 -10.19 15.48
CA THR A 95 3.50 -10.96 14.36
C THR A 95 2.90 -10.49 13.03
N ASN A 96 1.60 -10.19 13.00
CA ASN A 96 0.90 -9.61 11.85
C ASN A 96 1.34 -8.17 11.57
N LEU A 97 1.64 -7.38 12.59
CA LEU A 97 2.20 -6.04 12.43
C LEU A 97 3.66 -6.11 12.03
N ARG A 98 4.45 -7.06 12.51
CA ARG A 98 5.80 -7.33 12.02
C ARG A 98 5.80 -7.71 10.54
N SER A 99 4.87 -8.57 10.12
CA SER A 99 4.74 -8.93 8.72
C SER A 99 4.24 -7.75 7.89
N THR A 100 3.34 -6.92 8.43
CA THR A 100 2.85 -5.69 7.79
C THR A 100 3.94 -4.61 7.69
N ILE A 101 4.73 -4.37 8.75
CA ILE A 101 5.88 -3.47 8.75
C ILE A 101 6.95 -3.99 7.79
N LYS A 102 7.21 -5.30 7.77
CA LYS A 102 8.10 -5.93 6.77
C LYS A 102 7.54 -5.78 5.36
N MET A 103 6.22 -5.78 5.19
CA MET A 103 5.56 -5.52 3.91
C MET A 103 5.65 -4.04 3.50
N LEU A 104 5.49 -3.11 4.44
CA LEU A 104 5.64 -1.68 4.22
C LEU A 104 7.11 -1.29 3.97
N GLY A 105 8.04 -2.00 4.63
CA GLY A 105 9.49 -1.95 4.38
C GLY A 105 9.89 -2.31 2.95
N ARG A 106 8.99 -2.94 2.16
CA ARG A 106 9.21 -3.22 0.74
C ARG A 106 9.09 -1.98 -0.15
N TYR A 107 8.58 -0.87 0.40
CA TYR A 107 8.49 0.44 -0.28
C TYR A 107 9.61 1.41 0.12
N ARG A 108 10.59 0.94 0.91
CA ARG A 108 11.84 1.66 1.21
C ARG A 108 12.64 1.93 -0.07
N GLY A 109 13.34 3.05 -0.12
CA GLY A 109 14.18 3.44 -1.27
C GLY A 109 13.46 4.14 -2.42
N ILE A 110 12.14 4.36 -2.32
CA ILE A 110 11.41 5.26 -3.23
C ILE A 110 11.55 6.69 -2.68
N PRO A 111 12.08 7.68 -3.42
CA PRO A 111 12.28 9.04 -2.91
C PRO A 111 10.98 9.73 -2.46
N ALA A 112 9.83 9.29 -2.99
CA ALA A 112 8.49 9.68 -2.55
C ALA A 112 8.07 9.24 -1.14
N ASN A 113 8.75 8.21 -0.63
CA ASN A 113 8.40 7.51 0.59
C ASN A 113 9.40 7.80 1.71
N ALA A 114 10.14 8.92 1.63
CA ALA A 114 11.04 9.34 2.70
C ALA A 114 10.33 9.48 4.06
N TRP A 115 9.05 9.86 4.07
CA TRP A 115 8.22 9.89 5.27
C TRP A 115 7.92 8.48 5.84
N LEU A 116 7.82 7.46 4.97
CA LEU A 116 7.66 6.06 5.38
C LEU A 116 8.92 5.54 6.06
N GLU A 117 10.11 6.04 5.72
CA GLU A 117 11.33 5.66 6.44
C GLU A 117 11.27 6.08 7.91
N GLU A 118 10.76 7.27 8.20
CA GLU A 118 10.61 7.74 9.58
C GLU A 118 9.55 6.92 10.34
N VAL A 119 8.42 6.60 9.70
CA VAL A 119 7.36 5.79 10.30
C VAL A 119 7.81 4.35 10.51
N ILE A 120 8.41 3.71 9.51
CA ILE A 120 8.89 2.33 9.59
C ILE A 120 10.05 2.24 10.58
N SER A 121 10.97 3.21 10.61
CA SER A 121 12.07 3.25 11.59
C SER A 121 11.56 3.46 13.01
N ASN A 122 10.56 4.34 13.21
CA ASN A 122 9.92 4.52 14.52
C ASN A 122 9.18 3.24 14.97
N LEU A 123 8.54 2.52 14.05
CA LEU A 123 7.87 1.26 14.35
C LEU A 123 8.89 0.13 14.61
N GLU A 124 9.94 -0.01 13.80
CA GLU A 124 11.02 -0.99 14.01
C GLU A 124 11.75 -0.75 15.35
N TYR A 125 12.00 0.51 15.70
CA TYR A 125 12.58 0.91 16.99
C TYR A 125 11.64 0.60 18.17
N ARG A 126 10.34 0.90 18.04
CA ARG A 126 9.34 0.63 19.09
C ARG A 126 9.05 -0.86 19.27
N PHE A 127 9.24 -1.69 18.24
CA PHE A 127 8.87 -3.12 18.25
C PHE A 127 10.06 -4.10 18.14
N GLY A 128 11.30 -3.61 18.13
CA GLY A 128 12.53 -4.42 18.20
C GLY A 128 12.71 -5.39 17.04
N CYS A 129 12.33 -4.98 15.82
CA CYS A 129 12.37 -5.84 14.64
C CYS A 129 13.75 -5.72 13.96
N LYS A 130 14.48 -6.84 13.83
CA LYS A 130 15.70 -6.85 13.01
C LYS A 130 15.32 -6.60 11.55
N ALA A 131 15.93 -5.56 10.95
CA ALA A 131 15.79 -5.26 9.52
C ALA A 131 16.21 -6.47 8.67
N ASN A 132 15.60 -6.58 7.49
CA ASN A 132 15.73 -7.70 6.55
C ASN A 132 17.15 -7.75 5.94
N SER A 133 18.14 -8.23 6.70
CA SER A 133 19.57 -8.19 6.35
C SER A 133 19.98 -9.16 5.23
N GLU A 134 19.12 -10.11 4.85
CA GLU A 134 19.50 -11.23 3.95
C GLU A 134 18.87 -11.17 2.55
N ASN A 135 18.17 -10.09 2.16
CA ASN A 135 17.60 -9.93 0.80
C ASN A 135 16.84 -11.17 0.25
N LEU A 136 16.15 -11.92 1.14
CA LEU A 136 15.48 -13.19 0.82
C LEU A 136 14.29 -13.07 -0.16
N ILE A 137 13.83 -11.84 -0.45
CA ILE A 137 12.68 -11.56 -1.31
C ILE A 137 13.07 -10.40 -2.25
N SER A 138 13.00 -10.64 -3.56
CA SER A 138 13.25 -9.64 -4.60
C SER A 138 11.93 -9.24 -5.26
N PHE A 139 11.77 -7.95 -5.55
CA PHE A 139 10.62 -7.40 -6.26
C PHE A 139 11.04 -6.90 -7.63
N GLU A 140 10.10 -6.85 -8.55
CA GLU A 140 10.28 -6.16 -9.82
C GLU A 140 10.40 -4.65 -9.54
N GLN A 141 11.65 -4.22 -9.39
CA GLN A 141 12.03 -2.82 -9.23
C GLN A 141 12.48 -2.29 -10.59
N ASN A 142 12.03 -1.09 -10.92
CA ASN A 142 12.56 -0.36 -12.06
C ASN A 142 13.21 0.91 -11.49
N ASP A 143 14.45 0.75 -11.03
CA ASP A 143 15.25 1.81 -10.39
C ASP A 143 15.50 3.01 -11.33
N MET A 144 15.23 2.82 -12.63
CA MET A 144 15.34 3.87 -13.67
C MET A 144 14.03 4.65 -13.88
N LEU A 145 13.00 4.45 -13.05
CA LEU A 145 11.75 5.21 -13.12
C LEU A 145 11.96 6.67 -12.72
N LYS A 146 11.99 7.53 -13.74
CA LYS A 146 11.92 8.98 -13.57
C LYS A 146 10.58 9.39 -12.95
N GLY A 147 10.57 10.48 -12.17
CA GLY A 147 9.36 11.05 -11.58
C GLY A 147 8.98 10.54 -10.18
N LEU A 148 9.68 9.55 -9.62
CA LEU A 148 9.47 9.11 -8.23
C LEU A 148 9.84 10.19 -7.20
N GLU A 149 10.76 11.08 -7.54
CA GLU A 149 11.16 12.22 -6.69
C GLU A 149 10.01 13.21 -6.45
N HIS A 150 9.05 13.27 -7.38
CA HIS A 150 7.91 14.17 -7.34
C HIS A 150 6.71 13.60 -6.60
N LEU A 151 6.69 12.27 -6.38
CA LEU A 151 5.51 11.58 -5.86
C LEU A 151 5.18 11.99 -4.42
N SER A 152 6.17 12.24 -3.54
CA SER A 152 5.89 12.73 -2.17
C SER A 152 5.11 14.03 -2.19
N ARG A 153 5.64 15.02 -2.92
CA ARG A 153 5.08 16.36 -2.99
C ARG A 153 3.72 16.38 -3.71
N ILE A 154 3.53 15.53 -4.72
CA ILE A 154 2.23 15.36 -5.38
C ILE A 154 1.21 14.72 -4.44
N ILE A 155 1.61 13.73 -3.63
CA ILE A 155 0.75 13.16 -2.58
C ILE A 155 0.36 14.23 -1.57
N ASP A 156 1.33 15.01 -1.07
CA ASP A 156 1.07 16.09 -0.12
C ASP A 156 0.12 17.14 -0.70
N ALA A 157 0.30 17.53 -1.96
CA ALA A 157 -0.61 18.43 -2.66
C ALA A 157 -2.02 17.84 -2.82
N THR A 158 -2.13 16.53 -3.06
CA THR A 158 -3.42 15.84 -3.17
C THR A 158 -4.15 15.81 -1.83
N ILE A 159 -3.45 15.52 -0.73
CA ILE A 159 -4.00 15.49 0.64
C ILE A 159 -4.44 16.89 1.08
N ASN A 160 -3.62 17.90 0.82
CA ASN A 160 -3.90 19.28 1.22
C ASN A 160 -4.86 20.01 0.27
N HIS A 161 -5.38 19.32 -0.76
CA HIS A 161 -6.23 19.93 -1.78
C HIS A 161 -5.58 21.17 -2.42
N GLN A 162 -4.29 21.07 -2.74
CA GLN A 162 -3.52 22.14 -3.36
C GLN A 162 -3.50 21.94 -4.89
N PRO A 163 -4.00 22.89 -5.69
CA PRO A 163 -3.89 22.82 -7.14
C PRO A 163 -2.43 22.91 -7.57
N LEU A 164 -2.07 22.12 -8.58
CA LEU A 164 -0.72 22.04 -9.12
C LEU A 164 -0.69 22.59 -10.54
N GLU A 165 0.32 23.38 -10.85
CA GLU A 165 0.65 23.74 -12.22
C GLU A 165 1.78 22.82 -12.68
N ILE A 166 1.48 22.01 -13.70
CA ILE A 166 2.33 20.91 -14.16
C ILE A 166 2.75 21.18 -15.60
N THR A 167 4.04 21.02 -15.88
CA THR A 167 4.58 20.95 -17.25
C THR A 167 4.65 19.47 -17.63
N TYR A 168 3.70 19.04 -18.46
CA TYR A 168 3.56 17.65 -18.88
C TYR A 168 3.99 17.46 -20.33
N GLN A 169 4.90 16.52 -20.57
CA GLN A 169 5.37 16.21 -21.92
C GLN A 169 4.95 14.77 -22.31
N SER A 170 4.04 14.66 -23.24
CA SER A 170 3.70 13.36 -23.83
C SER A 170 4.82 12.88 -24.77
N PHE A 171 5.02 11.56 -24.91
CA PHE A 171 6.07 10.98 -25.76
C PHE A 171 6.04 11.43 -27.25
N ARG A 172 4.92 11.97 -27.73
CA ARG A 172 4.74 12.37 -29.13
C ARG A 172 4.34 13.84 -29.27
N GLY A 173 4.43 14.64 -28.21
CA GLY A 173 3.91 16.00 -28.20
C GLY A 173 4.84 16.99 -27.51
N GLU A 174 4.56 18.27 -27.77
CA GLU A 174 5.22 19.39 -27.11
C GLU A 174 4.85 19.45 -25.61
N PRO A 175 5.74 20.00 -24.77
CA PRO A 175 5.45 20.23 -23.36
C PRO A 175 4.26 21.17 -23.22
N ARG A 176 3.28 20.76 -22.40
CA ARG A 176 2.08 21.55 -22.12
C ARG A 176 2.03 21.94 -20.67
N LEU A 177 1.77 23.21 -20.43
CA LEU A 177 1.49 23.76 -19.12
C LEU A 177 0.00 23.57 -18.82
N CYS A 178 -0.31 22.83 -17.76
CA CYS A 178 -1.68 22.54 -17.34
C CYS A 178 -1.83 22.82 -15.85
N ILE A 179 -2.95 23.44 -15.46
CA ILE A 179 -3.34 23.53 -14.06
C ILE A 179 -4.22 22.32 -13.75
N VAL A 180 -3.77 21.50 -12.80
CA VAL A 180 -4.37 20.24 -12.42
C VAL A 180 -4.82 20.33 -10.97
N HIS A 181 -6.07 19.99 -10.72
CA HIS A 181 -6.61 19.79 -9.36
C HIS A 181 -6.45 18.32 -9.00
N PRO A 182 -5.47 17.95 -8.16
CA PRO A 182 -5.16 16.56 -7.88
C PRO A 182 -6.27 15.90 -7.04
N TYR A 183 -6.80 14.76 -7.48
CA TYR A 183 -7.87 14.06 -6.79
C TYR A 183 -7.50 12.66 -6.33
N TYR A 184 -6.77 11.92 -7.16
CA TYR A 184 -6.47 10.52 -6.88
C TYR A 184 -5.13 10.13 -7.48
N ILE A 185 -4.39 9.28 -6.77
CA ILE A 185 -3.11 8.76 -7.25
C ILE A 185 -3.22 7.24 -7.28
N LYS A 186 -2.87 6.63 -8.42
CA LYS A 186 -2.92 5.17 -8.61
C LYS A 186 -1.61 4.64 -9.16
N GLN A 187 -1.14 3.53 -8.63
CA GLN A 187 -0.04 2.77 -9.22
C GLN A 187 -0.60 1.68 -10.14
N TYR A 188 -0.02 1.54 -11.34
CA TYR A 188 -0.33 0.47 -12.27
C TYR A 188 0.89 0.12 -13.12
N ASN A 189 1.16 -1.19 -13.26
CA ASN A 189 2.32 -1.72 -14.00
C ASN A 189 3.64 -1.03 -13.61
N SER A 190 3.87 -0.94 -12.30
CA SER A 190 5.03 -0.28 -11.69
C SER A 190 5.18 1.21 -12.02
N ARG A 191 4.14 1.89 -12.53
CA ARG A 191 4.14 3.34 -12.79
C ARG A 191 3.08 4.04 -11.96
N TRP A 192 3.35 5.28 -11.59
CA TRP A 192 2.43 6.14 -10.83
C TRP A 192 1.68 7.09 -11.76
N PHE A 193 0.39 7.22 -11.52
CA PHE A 193 -0.51 8.08 -12.28
C PHE A 193 -1.28 9.01 -11.33
N LEU A 194 -1.23 10.30 -11.60
CA LEU A 194 -2.06 11.32 -10.97
C LEU A 194 -3.32 11.52 -11.80
N PHE A 195 -4.47 11.45 -11.15
CA PHE A 195 -5.77 11.79 -11.71
C PHE A 195 -6.24 13.09 -11.10
N GLY A 196 -6.60 14.03 -11.95
CA GLY A 196 -7.05 15.34 -11.52
C GLY A 196 -7.80 16.08 -12.61
N LEU A 197 -8.59 17.06 -12.21
CA LEU A 197 -9.29 17.93 -13.14
C LEU A 197 -8.27 18.86 -13.80
N ASN A 198 -8.16 18.78 -15.13
CA ASN A 198 -7.44 19.77 -15.91
C ASN A 198 -8.34 21.00 -16.06
N GLN A 199 -7.93 22.14 -15.51
CA GLN A 199 -8.71 23.38 -15.56
C GLN A 199 -8.86 23.95 -16.98
N THR A 200 -7.89 23.68 -17.87
CA THR A 200 -7.93 24.17 -19.26
C THR A 200 -8.97 23.41 -20.09
N ASN A 201 -9.11 22.11 -19.84
CA ASN A 201 -9.99 21.21 -20.61
C ASN A 201 -11.29 20.84 -19.87
N ASP A 202 -11.46 21.33 -18.65
CA ASP A 202 -12.55 21.04 -17.71
C ASP A 202 -12.91 19.55 -17.63
N ARG A 203 -11.88 18.68 -17.60
CA ARG A 203 -12.05 17.23 -17.58
C ARG A 203 -11.00 16.55 -16.74
N ILE A 204 -11.35 15.39 -16.18
CA ILE A 204 -10.41 14.57 -15.43
C ILE A 204 -9.45 13.91 -16.42
N GLU A 205 -8.17 14.21 -16.27
CA GLU A 205 -7.10 13.63 -17.08
C GLU A 205 -6.19 12.78 -16.21
N ASN A 206 -5.49 11.85 -16.86
CA ASN A 206 -4.47 11.02 -16.23
C ASN A 206 -3.05 11.51 -16.60
N TYR A 207 -2.24 11.76 -15.58
CA TYR A 207 -0.88 12.24 -15.72
C TYR A 207 0.08 11.19 -15.18
N ALA A 208 0.86 10.59 -16.07
CA ALA A 208 1.91 9.67 -15.66
C ALA A 208 3.06 10.50 -15.03
N LEU A 209 3.45 10.18 -13.80
CA LEU A 209 4.45 10.96 -13.06
C LEU A 209 5.83 10.92 -13.73
N ASP A 210 6.12 9.87 -14.50
CA ASP A 210 7.35 9.72 -15.28
C ASP A 210 7.50 10.74 -16.44
N ARG A 211 6.44 11.50 -16.72
CA ARG A 211 6.37 12.50 -17.80
C ARG A 211 6.15 13.93 -17.31
N ILE A 212 6.16 14.13 -15.99
CA ILE A 212 6.13 15.46 -15.39
C ILE A 212 7.57 15.95 -15.35
N ASP A 213 7.85 17.02 -16.10
CA ASP A 213 9.19 17.62 -16.15
C ASP A 213 9.38 18.62 -15.01
N PHE A 214 8.32 19.40 -14.72
CA PHE A 214 8.29 20.37 -13.64
C PHE A 214 6.88 20.55 -13.10
N PHE A 215 6.76 20.85 -11.82
CA PHE A 215 5.49 21.27 -11.22
C PHE A 215 5.70 22.30 -10.11
N ARG A 216 4.70 23.15 -9.90
CA ARG A 216 4.66 24.15 -8.82
C ARG A 216 3.26 24.26 -8.24
N ASP A 217 3.16 24.80 -7.03
CA ASP A 217 1.88 25.06 -6.38
C ASP A 217 1.18 26.23 -7.12
N SER A 218 -0.06 26.00 -7.53
CA SER A 218 -0.89 27.05 -8.13
C SER A 218 -1.66 27.81 -7.06
N GLN A 219 -1.85 29.11 -7.26
CA GLN A 219 -2.62 29.99 -6.38
C GLN A 219 -4.14 29.93 -6.64
N CYS A 220 -4.58 29.09 -7.59
CA CYS A 220 -5.99 28.93 -7.89
C CYS A 220 -6.74 28.26 -6.72
N PRO A 221 -8.05 28.55 -6.54
CA PRO A 221 -8.87 27.82 -5.59
C PRO A 221 -9.05 26.37 -6.05
N PHE A 222 -8.96 25.43 -5.11
CA PHE A 222 -9.15 24.01 -5.42
C PHE A 222 -10.61 23.69 -5.74
N ILE A 223 -10.82 23.07 -6.90
CA ILE A 223 -12.12 22.58 -7.30
C ILE A 223 -12.27 21.18 -6.71
N LYS A 224 -13.28 20.96 -5.86
CA LYS A 224 -13.51 19.61 -5.31
C LYS A 224 -14.15 18.72 -6.37
N ASN A 225 -13.73 17.47 -6.40
CA ASN A 225 -14.39 16.45 -7.20
C ASN A 225 -15.81 16.18 -6.67
N SER A 226 -16.81 16.52 -7.47
CA SER A 226 -18.23 16.24 -7.19
C SER A 226 -18.85 15.24 -8.15
N THR A 227 -18.15 14.85 -9.21
CA THR A 227 -18.71 14.13 -10.35
C THR A 227 -18.24 12.69 -10.45
N VAL A 228 -17.03 12.36 -9.97
CA VAL A 228 -16.42 11.03 -10.19
C VAL A 228 -16.09 10.32 -8.89
N ASN A 229 -16.57 9.08 -8.73
CA ASN A 229 -16.11 8.20 -7.66
C ASN A 229 -14.93 7.34 -8.16
N PHE A 230 -13.72 7.61 -7.65
CA PHE A 230 -12.50 6.87 -8.03
C PHE A 230 -12.47 5.41 -7.56
N GLU A 231 -13.33 5.02 -6.61
CA GLU A 231 -13.46 3.63 -6.18
C GLU A 231 -14.05 2.76 -7.30
N THR A 232 -15.05 3.27 -8.00
CA THR A 232 -15.76 2.57 -9.09
C THR A 232 -15.27 2.96 -10.48
N TYR A 233 -14.54 4.09 -10.61
CA TYR A 233 -14.08 4.63 -11.89
C TYR A 233 -13.24 3.65 -12.73
N PHE A 234 -12.52 2.74 -12.08
CA PHE A 234 -11.64 1.78 -12.75
C PHE A 234 -12.23 0.37 -12.87
N ASP A 235 -13.44 0.13 -12.38
CA ASP A 235 -14.02 -1.22 -12.35
C ASP A 235 -14.41 -1.73 -13.73
N ASP A 236 -14.50 -0.84 -14.72
CA ASP A 236 -14.90 -1.16 -16.08
C ASP A 236 -13.73 -1.22 -17.07
N VAL A 237 -12.50 -0.98 -16.61
CA VAL A 237 -11.32 -0.93 -17.47
C VAL A 237 -10.18 -1.77 -16.90
N ILE A 238 -9.35 -2.28 -17.80
CA ILE A 238 -8.09 -2.90 -17.37
C ILE A 238 -7.06 -1.80 -17.17
N GLY A 239 -6.69 -1.52 -15.92
CA GLY A 239 -5.59 -0.61 -15.59
C GLY A 239 -6.00 0.82 -15.23
N VAL A 240 -5.46 1.80 -15.98
CA VAL A 240 -5.52 3.24 -15.63
C VAL A 240 -6.00 4.15 -16.76
N SER A 241 -6.03 3.67 -18.01
CA SER A 241 -6.53 4.46 -19.13
C SER A 241 -8.02 4.22 -19.29
N VAL A 242 -8.82 5.18 -18.81
CA VAL A 242 -10.27 5.22 -19.02
C VAL A 242 -10.54 6.00 -20.30
N PRO A 243 -11.28 5.43 -21.28
CA PRO A 243 -11.71 6.17 -22.46
C PRO A 243 -12.53 7.39 -22.07
N TYR A 244 -12.23 8.55 -22.68
CA TYR A 244 -12.94 9.81 -22.43
C TYR A 244 -14.35 9.82 -23.03
N GLU A 245 -14.55 9.08 -24.12
CA GLU A 245 -15.84 8.91 -24.76
C GLU A 245 -16.66 7.82 -24.06
N GLU A 246 -17.97 7.87 -24.25
CA GLU A 246 -18.92 6.89 -23.74
C GLU A 246 -18.79 5.57 -24.51
N THR A 247 -17.60 4.96 -24.46
CA THR A 247 -17.35 3.65 -25.05
C THR A 247 -18.18 2.63 -24.29
N PRO A 248 -19.07 1.88 -24.96
CA PRO A 248 -19.90 0.90 -24.30
C PRO A 248 -19.03 -0.21 -23.69
N LYS A 249 -19.51 -0.81 -22.61
CA LYS A 249 -18.89 -2.04 -22.09
C LYS A 249 -19.14 -3.14 -23.11
N GLU A 250 -18.09 -3.87 -23.43
CA GLU A 250 -18.20 -4.98 -24.36
C GLU A 250 -17.83 -6.30 -23.69
N SER A 251 -18.52 -7.35 -24.13
CA SER A 251 -18.26 -8.70 -23.69
C SER A 251 -17.17 -9.32 -24.56
N ILE A 252 -15.99 -9.49 -23.98
CA ILE A 252 -14.83 -10.05 -24.65
C ILE A 252 -14.69 -11.51 -24.24
N VAL A 253 -14.72 -12.38 -25.23
CA VAL A 253 -14.56 -13.83 -25.04
C VAL A 253 -13.19 -14.22 -25.54
N LEU A 254 -12.39 -14.78 -24.63
CA LEU A 254 -11.00 -15.16 -24.86
C LEU A 254 -10.84 -16.66 -24.62
N ARG A 255 -10.17 -17.34 -25.53
CA ARG A 255 -9.80 -18.75 -25.41
C ARG A 255 -8.30 -18.86 -25.22
N PHE A 256 -7.88 -19.65 -24.25
CA PHE A 256 -6.47 -19.87 -23.94
C PHE A 256 -6.03 -21.29 -24.31
N SER A 257 -4.73 -21.47 -24.52
CA SER A 257 -4.15 -22.81 -24.60
C SER A 257 -4.31 -23.55 -23.26
N GLU A 258 -4.43 -24.89 -23.31
CA GLU A 258 -4.58 -25.75 -22.12
C GLU A 258 -3.49 -25.48 -21.07
N ASN A 259 -2.25 -25.28 -21.52
CA ASN A 259 -1.11 -25.01 -20.64
C ASN A 259 -1.20 -23.65 -19.95
N ARG A 260 -1.77 -22.64 -20.62
CA ARG A 260 -1.83 -21.27 -20.09
C ARG A 260 -3.09 -21.03 -19.25
N PHE A 261 -4.16 -21.77 -19.48
CA PHE A 261 -5.45 -21.57 -18.82
C PHE A 261 -5.38 -21.59 -17.28
N PRO A 262 -4.69 -22.53 -16.59
CA PRO A 262 -4.56 -22.52 -15.13
C PRO A 262 -3.94 -21.23 -14.56
N TYR A 263 -3.02 -20.61 -15.31
CA TYR A 263 -2.39 -19.34 -14.89
C TYR A 263 -3.38 -18.17 -14.97
N VAL A 264 -4.31 -18.20 -15.94
CA VAL A 264 -5.34 -17.16 -16.12
C VAL A 264 -6.48 -17.32 -15.12
N VAL A 265 -6.78 -18.56 -14.72
CA VAL A 265 -7.73 -18.86 -13.65
C VAL A 265 -7.17 -18.43 -12.29
N SER A 266 -5.90 -18.75 -12.00
CA SER A 266 -5.26 -18.35 -10.74
C SER A 266 -4.97 -16.85 -10.66
N LYS A 267 -4.74 -16.18 -11.80
CA LYS A 267 -4.54 -14.73 -11.90
C LYS A 267 -5.53 -14.09 -12.87
N PRO A 268 -6.75 -13.74 -12.40
CA PRO A 268 -7.78 -13.12 -13.23
C PRO A 268 -7.28 -11.85 -13.92
N LEU A 269 -7.67 -11.66 -15.18
CA LEU A 269 -7.32 -10.49 -15.98
C LEU A 269 -8.07 -9.24 -15.52
N HIS A 270 -9.31 -9.43 -15.07
CA HIS A 270 -10.25 -8.40 -14.66
C HIS A 270 -11.22 -8.93 -13.60
N LYS A 271 -11.82 -8.04 -12.78
CA LYS A 271 -12.77 -8.42 -11.72
C LYS A 271 -14.02 -9.11 -12.27
N SER A 272 -14.46 -8.71 -13.47
CA SER A 272 -15.64 -9.26 -14.14
C SER A 272 -15.40 -10.63 -14.81
N GLN A 273 -14.25 -11.27 -14.59
CA GLN A 273 -13.90 -12.50 -15.30
C GLN A 273 -14.83 -13.64 -14.89
N LYS A 274 -15.50 -14.24 -15.88
CA LYS A 274 -16.37 -15.40 -15.74
C LYS A 274 -15.81 -16.55 -16.57
N LEU A 275 -15.80 -17.75 -16.01
CA LEU A 275 -15.48 -18.97 -16.77
C LEU A 275 -16.69 -19.35 -17.62
N ARG A 276 -16.45 -19.80 -18.85
CA ARG A 276 -17.50 -20.36 -19.71
C ARG A 276 -17.50 -21.88 -19.59
N GLU A 277 -18.60 -22.51 -20.01
CA GLU A 277 -18.72 -23.97 -20.09
C GLU A 277 -17.80 -24.57 -21.16
N GLU A 278 -17.47 -23.77 -22.18
CA GLU A 278 -16.51 -24.13 -23.21
C GLU A 278 -15.09 -24.29 -22.61
N PRO A 279 -14.32 -25.30 -23.06
CA PRO A 279 -12.99 -25.56 -22.52
C PRO A 279 -12.07 -24.36 -22.74
N ASN A 280 -11.27 -24.06 -21.71
CA ASN A 280 -10.25 -23.01 -21.69
C ASN A 280 -10.74 -21.61 -22.09
N THR A 281 -12.04 -21.33 -21.93
CA THR A 281 -12.66 -20.10 -22.41
C THR A 281 -13.11 -19.23 -21.24
N ILE A 282 -12.77 -17.95 -21.28
CA ILE A 282 -13.18 -16.95 -20.31
C ILE A 282 -13.94 -15.82 -20.98
N CYS A 283 -14.77 -15.15 -20.20
CA CYS A 283 -15.49 -13.96 -20.59
C CYS A 283 -15.14 -12.82 -19.64
N ILE A 284 -14.82 -11.65 -20.18
CA ILE A 284 -14.62 -10.42 -19.42
C ILE A 284 -15.55 -9.33 -19.98
N GLU A 285 -16.05 -8.47 -19.13
CA GLU A 285 -16.93 -7.35 -19.48
C GLU A 285 -16.13 -6.08 -19.14
N VAL A 286 -15.56 -5.46 -20.17
CA VAL A 286 -14.67 -4.30 -20.01
C VAL A 286 -14.88 -3.32 -21.15
N LYS A 287 -14.59 -2.04 -20.91
CA LYS A 287 -14.43 -1.05 -21.96
C LYS A 287 -13.08 -1.29 -22.65
N PRO A 288 -13.07 -1.49 -23.98
CA PRO A 288 -11.81 -1.71 -24.70
C PRO A 288 -10.86 -0.52 -24.51
N ASN A 289 -9.65 -0.81 -24.02
CA ASN A 289 -8.63 0.20 -23.79
C ASN A 289 -7.24 -0.32 -24.20
N ARG A 290 -6.25 0.56 -24.22
CA ARG A 290 -4.91 0.22 -24.70
C ARG A 290 -4.25 -0.89 -23.87
N GLU A 291 -4.48 -0.92 -22.57
CA GLU A 291 -3.95 -1.90 -21.62
C GLU A 291 -4.53 -3.30 -21.87
N LEU A 292 -5.83 -3.41 -22.20
CA LEU A 292 -6.44 -4.66 -22.63
C LEU A 292 -5.70 -5.23 -23.86
N PHE A 293 -5.45 -4.41 -24.89
CA PHE A 293 -4.69 -4.86 -26.06
C PHE A 293 -3.30 -5.36 -25.67
N GLN A 294 -2.55 -4.58 -24.87
CA GLN A 294 -1.22 -4.96 -24.41
C GLN A 294 -1.24 -6.29 -23.65
N LYS A 295 -2.25 -6.50 -22.81
CA LYS A 295 -2.41 -7.74 -22.05
C LYS A 295 -2.70 -8.91 -22.97
N ILE A 296 -3.56 -8.75 -23.97
CA ILE A 296 -3.80 -9.78 -25.00
C ILE A 296 -2.50 -10.11 -25.74
N PHE A 297 -1.75 -9.11 -26.22
CA PHE A 297 -0.47 -9.33 -26.90
C PHE A 297 0.56 -10.05 -26.02
N SER A 298 0.56 -9.81 -24.71
CA SER A 298 1.49 -10.48 -23.79
C SER A 298 1.26 -12.00 -23.64
N PHE A 299 0.07 -12.49 -24.00
CA PHE A 299 -0.26 -13.91 -23.97
C PHE A 299 -0.12 -14.60 -25.34
N ILE A 300 0.17 -13.87 -26.42
CA ILE A 300 0.37 -14.50 -27.74
C ILE A 300 1.63 -15.39 -27.69
N PRO A 301 1.59 -16.62 -28.25
CA PRO A 301 0.53 -17.22 -29.07
C PRO A 301 -0.54 -18.02 -28.32
N ASP A 302 -0.51 -18.05 -26.99
CA ASP A 302 -1.38 -18.86 -26.13
C ASP A 302 -2.82 -18.32 -25.94
N ILE A 303 -3.22 -17.30 -26.71
CA ILE A 303 -4.52 -16.63 -26.60
C ILE A 303 -5.17 -16.44 -27.97
N GLU A 304 -6.47 -16.71 -28.04
CA GLU A 304 -7.35 -16.42 -29.17
C GLU A 304 -8.52 -15.55 -28.72
N VAL A 305 -8.82 -14.50 -29.49
CA VAL A 305 -10.02 -13.68 -29.27
C VAL A 305 -11.17 -14.22 -30.12
N LEU A 306 -12.23 -14.70 -29.46
CA LEU A 306 -13.42 -15.24 -30.11
C LEU A 306 -14.45 -14.15 -30.42
N SER A 307 -14.66 -13.24 -29.47
CA SER A 307 -15.62 -12.14 -29.55
C SER A 307 -15.09 -10.93 -28.80
N PRO A 308 -15.36 -9.68 -29.26
CA PRO A 308 -16.11 -9.30 -30.46
C PRO A 308 -15.29 -9.40 -31.76
N SER A 309 -16.00 -9.43 -32.91
CA SER A 309 -15.39 -9.62 -34.23
C SER A 309 -14.43 -8.49 -34.62
N TRP A 310 -14.76 -7.24 -34.28
CA TRP A 310 -13.92 -6.09 -34.57
C TRP A 310 -12.57 -6.18 -33.82
N LEU A 311 -12.58 -6.65 -32.57
CA LEU A 311 -11.37 -6.81 -31.76
C LEU A 311 -10.47 -7.90 -32.34
N ARG A 312 -11.07 -9.01 -32.78
CA ARG A 312 -10.38 -10.09 -33.49
C ARG A 312 -9.72 -9.58 -34.79
N LEU A 313 -10.44 -8.79 -35.59
CA LEU A 313 -9.90 -8.19 -36.82
C LEU A 313 -8.74 -7.24 -36.52
N GLU A 314 -8.87 -6.39 -35.50
CA GLU A 314 -7.80 -5.44 -35.14
C GLU A 314 -6.52 -6.16 -34.70
N ILE A 315 -6.65 -7.21 -33.87
CA ILE A 315 -5.52 -8.04 -33.44
C ILE A 315 -4.89 -8.76 -34.64
N THR A 316 -5.71 -9.32 -35.53
CA THR A 316 -5.24 -10.00 -36.74
C THR A 316 -4.40 -9.05 -37.62
N ASN A 317 -4.92 -7.85 -37.87
CA ASN A 317 -4.22 -6.82 -38.65
C ASN A 317 -2.88 -6.43 -37.99
N LYS A 318 -2.86 -6.24 -36.67
CA LYS A 318 -1.62 -5.91 -35.93
C LYS A 318 -0.59 -7.04 -35.98
N ILE A 319 -1.02 -8.29 -35.86
CA ILE A 319 -0.13 -9.46 -35.98
C ILE A 319 0.44 -9.55 -37.40
N GLN A 320 -0.39 -9.35 -38.43
CA GLN A 320 0.05 -9.36 -39.82
C GLN A 320 1.08 -8.26 -40.11
N CYS A 321 0.81 -7.03 -39.66
CA CYS A 321 1.77 -5.92 -39.76
C CYS A 321 3.07 -6.21 -39.01
N ASN A 322 3.01 -6.89 -37.86
CA ASN A 322 4.19 -7.28 -37.11
C ASN A 322 4.99 -8.35 -37.85
N LEU A 323 4.31 -9.39 -38.35
CA LEU A 323 4.90 -10.49 -39.13
C LEU A 323 5.63 -9.96 -40.37
N GLN A 324 5.06 -9.00 -41.10
CA GLN A 324 5.71 -8.37 -42.25
C GLN A 324 7.08 -7.78 -41.93
N LYS A 325 7.27 -7.20 -40.73
CA LYS A 325 8.57 -6.64 -40.30
C LYS A 325 9.63 -7.72 -40.06
N TYR A 326 9.21 -8.91 -39.62
CA TYR A 326 10.12 -10.04 -39.44
C TYR A 326 10.44 -10.75 -40.76
N LEU A 327 9.46 -10.84 -41.66
CA LEU A 327 9.63 -11.45 -42.98
C LEU A 327 10.48 -10.60 -43.94
N SER A 328 10.50 -9.28 -43.78
CA SER A 328 11.30 -8.39 -44.64
C SER A 328 12.82 -8.48 -44.43
N VAL A 329 13.32 -9.24 -43.44
CA VAL A 329 14.75 -9.30 -43.08
C VAL A 329 15.43 -10.64 -43.47
N HIS A 330 14.72 -11.57 -44.14
CA HIS A 330 15.35 -12.80 -44.65
C HIS A 330 15.06 -13.04 -46.14
N LYS A 331 15.71 -12.24 -46.97
CA LYS A 331 16.34 -12.69 -48.22
C LYS A 331 17.74 -12.10 -48.24
N ASP A 332 18.74 -12.96 -48.45
CA ASP A 332 20.16 -12.64 -48.69
C ASP A 332 21.05 -12.47 -47.44
N CYS A 333 21.63 -13.60 -47.01
CA CYS A 333 23.05 -13.72 -46.63
C CYS A 333 23.38 -15.22 -46.48
N THR A 334 23.37 -15.95 -47.60
CA THR A 334 24.28 -17.08 -47.77
C THR A 334 25.60 -16.49 -48.28
N ASP A 335 26.52 -16.23 -47.36
CA ASP A 335 27.92 -15.99 -47.71
C ASP A 335 28.52 -17.32 -48.18
N ASN A 336 28.44 -17.56 -49.50
CA ASN A 336 29.39 -18.41 -50.20
C ASN A 336 30.69 -17.61 -50.36
N VAL A 337 31.71 -17.93 -49.57
CA VAL A 337 33.12 -17.83 -49.98
C VAL A 337 33.85 -19.07 -49.50
#